data_AF-A0A242LHJ3-F1
#
_entry.id   AF-A0A242LHJ3-F1
#
_cell.length_a   1.000
_cell.length_b   1.000
_cell.length_c   1.000
_cell.angle_alpha   90.00
_cell.angle_beta   90.00
_cell.angle_gamma   90.00
#
_symmetry.space_group_name_H-M   'P 1'
#
loop_
_entity.id
_entity.type
_entity.pdbx_description
1 polymer ?
#
loop_
_entity_poly.entity_id
_entity_poly.type
_entity_poly.pdbx_seq_one_letter_code
_entity_poly.pdbx_strand_id
1 'polypeptide(L)' 'MRKNEYLALVAMEECAEIQQALSKAIRFGFDDHPPSRADETNEEQLLTEFYQLTAMIEEMQNKGIICLLYTSRCV' A
#
# COMPACT_ATOMS: atom_id res chain seq x y z
N MET A 1 15.55 -14.85 -5.18
CA MET A 1 15.34 -13.42 -4.86
C MET A 1 15.90 -13.15 -3.47
N ARG A 2 16.68 -12.09 -3.28
CA ARG A 2 17.15 -11.68 -1.94
C ARG A 2 15.98 -11.12 -1.14
N LYS A 3 16.04 -11.22 0.19
CA LYS A 3 14.94 -10.78 1.08
C LYS A 3 14.55 -9.30 0.86
N ASN A 4 15.53 -8.43 0.58
CA ASN A 4 15.27 -7.01 0.35
C ASN A 4 14.60 -6.74 -1.00
N GLU A 5 14.94 -7.51 -2.03
CA GLU A 5 14.31 -7.43 -3.36
C GLU A 5 12.86 -7.91 -3.30
N TYR A 6 12.60 -8.93 -2.48
CA TYR A 6 11.25 -9.44 -2.24
C TYR A 6 10.37 -8.39 -1.56
N LEU A 7 10.85 -7.73 -0.51
CA LEU A 7 10.08 -6.67 0.17
C LEU A 7 9.82 -5.47 -0.74
N ALA A 8 10.80 -5.10 -1.56
CA ALA A 8 10.61 -4.05 -2.57
C ALA A 8 9.58 -4.45 -3.63
N LEU A 9 9.58 -5.71 -4.07
CA LEU A 9 8.58 -6.24 -5.01
C LEU A 9 7.16 -6.17 -4.42
N VAL A 10 6.98 -6.65 -3.18
CA VAL A 10 5.67 -6.60 -2.52
C VAL A 10 5.22 -5.14 -2.35
N ALA A 11 6.10 -4.23 -1.91
CA ALA A 11 5.76 -2.81 -1.81
C ALA A 11 5.33 -2.20 -3.18
N MET A 12 5.90 -2.66 -4.29
CA MET A 12 5.46 -2.26 -5.63
C MET A 12 4.07 -2.80 -5.97
N GLU A 13 3.74 -4.03 -5.58
CA GLU A 13 2.40 -4.61 -5.75
C GLU A 13 1.36 -3.78 -5.00
N GLU A 14 1.60 -3.47 -3.73
CA GLU A 14 0.72 -2.63 -2.90
C GLU A 14 0.53 -1.21 -3.49
N CYS A 15 1.56 -0.63 -4.10
CA CYS A 15 1.44 0.64 -4.82
C CYS A 15 0.51 0.54 -6.03
N ALA A 16 0.57 -0.56 -6.77
CA ALA A 16 -0.32 -0.80 -7.91
C ALA A 16 -1.77 -1.04 -7.45
N GLU A 17 -1.97 -1.68 -6.30
CA GLU A 17 -3.29 -1.91 -5.71
C GLU A 17 -3.90 -0.59 -5.21
N ILE A 18 -3.15 0.28 -4.54
CA ILE A 18 -3.60 1.64 -4.20
C ILE A 18 -3.99 2.43 -5.45
N GLN A 19 -3.17 2.39 -6.51
CA GLN A 19 -3.50 3.04 -7.78
C GLN A 19 -4.82 2.50 -8.35
N GLN A 20 -5.03 1.19 -8.29
CA GLN A 20 -6.26 0.57 -8.76
C GLN A 20 -7.47 0.96 -7.89
N ALA A 21 -7.33 0.95 -6.57
CA ALA A 21 -8.38 1.32 -5.62
C ALA A 21 -8.81 2.78 -5.78
N LEU A 22 -7.85 3.71 -5.87
CA LEU A 22 -8.12 5.12 -6.17
C LEU A 22 -8.85 5.30 -7.52
N SER A 23 -8.42 4.57 -8.54
CA SER A 23 -9.07 4.60 -9.86
C SER A 23 -10.54 4.15 -9.79
N LYS A 24 -10.84 3.10 -9.01
CA LYS A 24 -12.22 2.64 -8.77
C LYS A 24 -13.02 3.67 -7.99
N ALA A 25 -12.47 4.20 -6.88
CA ALA A 25 -13.15 5.19 -6.04
C ALA A 25 -13.49 6.48 -6.83
N ILE A 26 -12.58 6.95 -7.70
CA ILE A 26 -12.84 8.11 -8.57
C ILE A 26 -13.91 7.79 -9.62
N ARG A 27 -13.91 6.57 -10.17
CA ARG A 27 -14.82 6.17 -11.26
C ARG A 27 -16.23 5.87 -10.78
N PHE A 28 -16.37 5.24 -9.62
CA PHE A 28 -17.64 4.68 -9.13
C PHE A 28 -18.17 5.39 -7.88
N GLY A 29 -17.31 6.11 -7.15
CA GLY A 29 -17.66 6.74 -5.88
C GLY A 29 -17.02 6.00 -4.71
N PHE A 30 -16.67 6.74 -3.66
CA PHE A 30 -15.99 6.20 -2.47
C PHE A 30 -16.90 5.28 -1.65
N ASP A 31 -18.18 5.66 -1.51
CA ASP A 31 -19.19 4.89 -0.75
C ASP A 31 -19.81 3.73 -1.55
N ASP A 32 -19.45 3.57 -2.84
CA ASP A 32 -19.95 2.48 -3.68
C ASP A 32 -19.17 1.18 -3.43
N HIS A 33 -19.75 0.04 -3.77
CA HIS A 33 -19.19 -1.28 -3.52
C HIS A 33 -19.17 -2.16 -4.79
N PRO A 34 -18.18 -3.04 -4.97
CA PRO A 34 -18.16 -3.99 -6.08
C PRO A 34 -19.43 -4.85 -6.11
N PRO A 35 -19.96 -5.21 -7.29
CA PRO A 35 -21.11 -6.12 -7.39
C PRO A 35 -20.85 -7.49 -6.77
N SER A 36 -19.59 -7.90 -6.72
CA SER A 36 -19.14 -9.18 -6.14
C SER A 36 -18.90 -9.11 -4.63
N ARG A 37 -18.87 -7.92 -4.03
CA ARG A 37 -18.50 -7.70 -2.63
C ARG A 37 -19.22 -6.48 -2.08
N ALA A 38 -20.49 -6.67 -1.70
CA ALA A 38 -21.36 -5.59 -1.24
C ALA A 38 -21.09 -5.15 0.21
N ASP A 39 -20.21 -5.87 0.92
CA ASP A 39 -19.83 -5.64 2.31
C ASP A 39 -18.59 -4.74 2.47
N GLU A 40 -18.00 -4.27 1.37
CA GLU A 40 -16.80 -3.43 1.37
C GLU A 40 -16.93 -2.30 0.35
N THR A 41 -16.81 -1.07 0.83
CA THR A 41 -16.81 0.14 0.00
C THR A 41 -15.46 0.33 -0.70
N ASN A 42 -15.45 1.14 -1.76
CA ASN A 42 -14.20 1.51 -2.43
C ASN A 42 -13.24 2.28 -1.51
N GLU A 43 -13.76 3.05 -0.54
CA GLU A 43 -12.96 3.68 0.51
C GLU A 43 -12.29 2.62 1.41
N GLU A 44 -13.04 1.64 1.90
CA GLU A 44 -12.50 0.57 2.76
C GLU A 44 -11.45 -0.26 2.03
N GLN A 45 -11.65 -0.55 0.73
CA GLN A 45 -10.64 -1.19 -0.10
C GLN A 45 -9.37 -0.31 -0.19
N LEU A 46 -9.51 0.99 -0.49
CA LEU A 46 -8.37 1.91 -0.54
C LEU A 46 -7.58 1.95 0.77
N LEU A 47 -8.28 2.02 1.90
CA LEU A 47 -7.65 2.05 3.23
C LEU A 47 -6.90 0.74 3.51
N THR A 48 -7.45 -0.40 3.08
CA THR A 48 -6.82 -1.71 3.22
C THR A 48 -5.47 -1.75 2.51
N GLU A 49 -5.43 -1.37 1.22
CA GLU A 49 -4.16 -1.33 0.45
C GLU A 49 -3.17 -0.30 1.03
N PHE A 50 -3.67 0.84 1.51
CA PHE A 50 -2.84 1.86 2.15
C PHE A 50 -2.14 1.33 3.42
N TYR A 51 -2.85 0.59 4.27
CA TYR A 51 -2.28 0.00 5.47
C TYR A 51 -1.29 -1.12 5.15
N GLN A 52 -1.53 -1.92 4.12
CA GLN A 52 -0.59 -2.93 3.64
C GLN A 52 0.72 -2.29 3.14
N LEU A 53 0.63 -1.24 2.32
CA LEU A 53 1.82 -0.50 1.89
C LEU A 53 2.58 0.08 3.09
N THR A 54 1.87 0.68 4.04
CA THR A 54 2.49 1.26 5.25
C THR A 54 3.24 0.19 6.04
N ALA A 55 2.65 -0.98 6.26
CA ALA A 55 3.30 -2.11 6.92
C ALA A 55 4.56 -2.58 6.17
N MET A 56 4.54 -2.56 4.83
CA MET A 56 5.71 -2.89 4.02
C MET A 56 6.84 -1.87 4.12
N ILE A 57 6.51 -0.58 4.09
CA ILE A 57 7.50 0.48 4.30
C ILE A 57 8.11 0.38 5.70
N GLU A 58 7.31 0.16 6.74
CA GLU A 58 7.78 -0.05 8.11
C GLU A 58 8.71 -1.26 8.24
N GLU A 59 8.35 -2.38 7.62
CA GLU A 59 9.19 -3.59 7.65
C GLU A 59 10.53 -3.37 6.92
N MET A 60 10.52 -2.63 5.81
CA MET A 60 11.74 -2.23 5.11
C MET A 60 12.62 -1.30 5.97
N GLN A 61 12.02 -0.41 6.76
CA GLN A 61 12.73 0.44 7.72
C GLN A 61 13.31 -0.36 8.88
N ASN A 62 12.53 -1.27 9.46
CA ASN A 62 12.96 -2.15 10.56
C ASN A 62 14.15 -3.04 10.17
N LYS A 63 14.25 -3.41 8.89
CA LYS A 63 15.39 -4.17 8.34
C LYS A 63 16.55 -3.30 7.86
N GLY A 64 16.45 -1.98 7.97
CA GLY A 64 17.48 -1.04 7.51
C GLY A 64 17.65 -1.03 6.00
N ILE A 65 16.63 -1.41 5.23
CA ILE A 65 16.64 -1.37 3.76
C ILE A 65 16.46 0.07 3.27
N ILE A 66 15.54 0.78 3.90
CA ILE A 66 15.31 2.21 3.71
C ILE A 66 15.35 2.90 5.07
N CYS A 67 15.69 4.18 5.09
CA CYS A 67 15.83 4.93 6.33
C CYS A 67 14.68 5.93 6.51
N LEU A 68 14.41 6.26 7.77
CA LEU A 68 13.50 7.35 8.13
C LEU A 68 14.20 8.70 7.87
N LEU A 69 13.59 9.53 7.03
CA LEU A 69 14.14 10.84 6.62
C LEU A 69 14.41 11.82 7.77
N TYR A 70 13.77 11.62 8.93
CA TYR A 70 13.95 12.50 10.11
C TYR A 70 14.98 11.97 11.11
N THR A 71 15.70 10.89 10.79
CA THR A 71 16.80 10.38 11.61
C THR A 71 18.13 10.80 10.99
N SER A 72 19.07 11.28 11.80
CA SER A 72 20.37 11.84 11.37
C SER A 72 21.34 10.85 10.68
N ARG A 73 20.85 9.74 10.13
CA ARG A 73 21.63 8.69 9.45
C ARG A 73 21.54 8.71 7.92
N CYS A 74 20.89 9.71 7.34
CA CYS A 74 20.80 9.89 5.89
C CYS A 74 21.57 11.11 5.41
N VAL A 75 22.86 11.19 5.73
CA VAL A 75 23.87 11.94 4.94
C VAL A 75 25.18 11.16 5.00
#